data_AF-A0A453DY59-F1
#
_entry.id   AF-A0A453DY59-F1
#
_cell.length_a   1.000
_cell.length_b   1.000
_cell.length_c   1.000
_cell.angle_alpha   90.00
_cell.angle_beta   90.00
_cell.angle_gamma   90.00
#
_symmetry.space_group_name_H-M   'P 1'
#
loop_
_entity.id
_entity.type
_entity.pdbx_description
1 polymer ?
#
loop_
_entity_poly.entity_id
_entity_poly.type
_entity_poly.pdbx_seq_one_letter_code
_entity_poly.pdbx_strand_id
1 'polypeptide(L)'
;MTGHTITFSMSRCSSVALCVLLATSCLMLAGCSSESLPTSDDLPRERSDIGIDDHHDLMMDRFHVWMTAQNRSYSTSDEKARRFEVYKSNMRYIEAVNADATTSGLTYELGEGPFTDLTDEEFMVLYTGQIPEDDKEIITTPI
;
A
#
# COMPACT_ATOMS: atom_id res chain seq x y z
N MET A 1 -2.04 -57.61 25.06
CA MET A 1 -2.23 -56.20 24.65
C MET A 1 -2.66 -56.20 23.20
N THR A 2 -3.95 -56.14 22.94
CA THR A 2 -4.54 -56.19 21.59
C THR A 2 -4.61 -54.78 21.02
N GLY A 3 -3.72 -54.45 20.07
CA GLY A 3 -3.82 -53.23 19.28
C GLY A 3 -4.54 -53.52 17.96
N HIS A 4 -5.78 -53.08 17.83
CA HIS A 4 -6.46 -53.02 16.53
C HIS A 4 -6.16 -51.67 15.89
N THR A 5 -5.43 -51.70 14.77
CA THR A 5 -5.22 -50.51 13.93
C THR A 5 -6.45 -50.33 13.04
N ILE A 6 -7.27 -49.32 13.33
CA ILE A 6 -8.32 -48.86 12.41
C ILE A 6 -7.66 -47.93 11.40
N THR A 7 -7.52 -48.36 10.15
CA THR A 7 -7.17 -47.49 9.03
C THR A 7 -8.45 -46.87 8.47
N PHE A 8 -8.54 -45.54 8.51
CA PHE A 8 -9.68 -44.81 7.95
C PHE A 8 -9.43 -44.55 6.46
N SER A 9 -10.29 -45.13 5.62
CA SER A 9 -10.29 -44.96 4.17
C SER A 9 -10.83 -43.56 3.80
N MET A 10 -9.98 -42.67 3.31
CA MET A 10 -10.42 -41.36 2.80
C MET A 10 -10.90 -41.50 1.35
N SER A 11 -12.21 -41.66 1.19
CA SER A 11 -12.92 -41.59 -0.09
C SER A 11 -12.70 -40.23 -0.77
N ARG A 12 -12.07 -40.23 -1.94
CA ARG A 12 -11.79 -39.01 -2.75
C ARG A 12 -12.97 -38.58 -3.64
N CYS A 13 -14.21 -38.92 -3.30
CA CYS A 13 -15.36 -38.72 -4.20
C CYS A 13 -16.20 -37.46 -3.90
N SER A 14 -15.92 -36.71 -2.83
CA SER A 14 -16.80 -35.60 -2.42
C SER A 14 -16.43 -34.21 -2.94
N SER A 15 -15.22 -33.99 -3.47
CA SER A 15 -14.75 -32.62 -3.78
C SER A 15 -15.12 -32.13 -5.18
N VAL A 16 -15.24 -33.04 -6.17
CA VAL A 16 -15.50 -32.64 -7.57
C VAL A 16 -16.97 -32.28 -7.79
N ALA A 17 -17.89 -32.90 -7.04
CA ALA A 17 -19.33 -32.64 -7.13
C ALA A 17 -19.72 -31.22 -6.65
N LEU A 18 -18.98 -30.64 -5.70
CA LEU A 18 -19.18 -29.26 -5.22
C LEU A 18 -18.74 -28.21 -6.25
N CYS A 19 -17.70 -28.49 -7.03
CA CYS A 19 -17.16 -27.55 -8.02
C CYS A 19 -18.07 -27.38 -9.26
N VAL A 20 -18.84 -28.41 -9.63
CA VAL A 20 -19.74 -28.36 -10.81
C VAL A 20 -21.01 -27.56 -10.52
N LEU A 21 -21.47 -27.52 -9.27
CA LEU A 21 -22.72 -26.83 -8.87
C LEU A 21 -22.57 -25.31 -8.75
N LEU A 22 -21.37 -24.79 -8.52
CA LEU A 22 -21.13 -23.33 -8.42
C LEU A 22 -20.98 -22.68 -9.80
N ALA A 23 -20.63 -23.45 -10.83
CA ALA A 23 -20.42 -22.94 -12.19
C ALA A 23 -21.73 -22.74 -12.99
N THR A 24 -22.88 -23.24 -12.52
CA THR A 24 -24.17 -23.15 -13.23
C THR A 24 -25.05 -21.97 -12.80
N SER A 25 -24.65 -21.21 -11.77
CA SER A 25 -25.42 -20.07 -11.25
C SER A 25 -25.31 -18.79 -12.11
N CYS A 26 -24.27 -18.64 -12.92
CA CYS A 26 -23.99 -17.38 -13.61
C CYS A 26 -24.53 -17.27 -15.04
N LEU A 27 -25.33 -18.23 -15.53
CA LEU A 27 -25.81 -18.25 -16.92
C LEU A 27 -27.24 -17.70 -17.12
N MET A 28 -27.64 -16.66 -16.38
CA MET A 28 -28.92 -15.97 -16.63
C MET A 28 -28.70 -14.46 -16.84
N LEU A 29 -27.90 -14.13 -17.86
CA LEU A 29 -27.90 -12.82 -18.51
C LEU A 29 -28.46 -12.96 -19.93
N ALA A 30 -29.70 -12.49 -20.12
CA ALA A 30 -30.33 -11.98 -21.36
C ALA A 30 -31.84 -12.19 -21.20
N GLY A 31 -32.74 -11.22 -21.22
CA GLY A 31 -32.71 -9.80 -21.54
C GLY A 31 -34.16 -9.41 -21.83
N CYS A 32 -34.55 -8.15 -21.59
CA CYS A 32 -35.63 -7.50 -22.34
C CYS A 32 -35.57 -5.99 -22.09
N SER A 33 -35.33 -5.24 -23.16
CA SER A 33 -35.36 -3.78 -23.20
C SER A 33 -36.80 -3.27 -23.16
N SER A 34 -37.01 -2.14 -22.52
CA SER A 34 -37.87 -1.08 -23.06
C SER A 34 -37.61 0.24 -22.34
N GLU A 35 -37.34 1.26 -23.15
CA GLU A 35 -36.96 2.62 -22.77
C GLU A 35 -38.14 3.46 -22.28
N SER A 36 -37.86 4.44 -21.41
CA SER A 36 -38.61 5.71 -21.37
C SER A 36 -37.82 6.81 -20.64
N LEU A 37 -37.50 7.89 -21.36
CA LEU A 37 -37.24 9.26 -20.88
C LEU A 37 -38.61 9.93 -20.61
N PRO A 38 -38.79 10.91 -19.70
CA PRO A 38 -38.01 12.16 -19.56
C PRO A 38 -37.76 12.51 -18.06
N THR A 39 -37.09 13.57 -17.62
CA THR A 39 -37.26 15.02 -17.85
C THR A 39 -36.07 15.68 -17.18
N SER A 40 -35.48 16.67 -17.84
CA SER A 40 -34.63 17.66 -17.19
C SER A 40 -35.36 18.25 -15.98
N ASP A 41 -34.74 18.21 -14.81
CA ASP A 41 -34.36 19.41 -14.04
C ASP A 41 -33.83 18.97 -12.67
N ASP A 42 -32.65 19.51 -12.34
CA ASP A 42 -32.01 19.60 -11.03
C ASP A 42 -31.72 18.30 -10.25
N LEU A 43 -30.62 17.63 -10.63
CA LEU A 43 -29.79 16.95 -9.64
C LEU A 43 -28.69 17.91 -9.17
N PRO A 44 -28.58 18.18 -7.85
CA PRO A 44 -27.34 18.73 -7.31
C PRO A 44 -26.23 17.81 -7.76
N ARG A 45 -25.24 18.39 -8.44
CA ARG A 45 -23.95 17.75 -8.63
C ARG A 45 -23.44 17.36 -7.24
N GLU A 46 -23.68 16.11 -6.86
CA GLU A 46 -22.97 15.43 -5.78
C GLU A 46 -21.50 15.50 -6.16
N ARG A 47 -20.87 16.61 -5.78
CA ARG A 47 -19.45 16.70 -5.63
C ARG A 47 -19.15 15.70 -4.53
N SER A 48 -18.76 14.49 -4.91
CA SER A 48 -18.02 13.62 -4.02
C SER A 48 -16.70 14.32 -3.69
N ASP A 49 -16.72 15.29 -2.77
CA ASP A 49 -15.57 15.70 -1.96
C ASP A 49 -15.27 14.56 -0.97
N ILE A 50 -15.17 13.34 -1.48
CA ILE A 50 -14.87 12.13 -0.72
C ILE A 50 -13.40 11.80 -0.95
N GLY A 51 -12.61 11.82 0.12
CA GLY A 51 -11.48 10.88 0.24
C GLY A 51 -10.10 11.45 0.58
N ILE A 52 -9.89 12.77 0.68
CA ILE A 52 -8.56 13.28 1.08
C ILE A 52 -8.35 13.15 2.60
N ASP A 53 -9.36 13.48 3.41
CA ASP A 53 -9.25 13.42 4.88
C ASP A 53 -9.15 11.96 5.38
N ASP A 54 -9.98 11.05 4.86
CA ASP A 54 -9.94 9.63 5.26
C ASP A 54 -8.59 8.98 4.93
N HIS A 55 -8.03 9.24 3.75
CA HIS A 55 -6.70 8.73 3.40
C HIS A 55 -5.59 9.38 4.26
N HIS A 56 -5.72 10.66 4.61
CA HIS A 56 -4.75 11.33 5.48
C HIS A 56 -4.72 10.69 6.87
N ASP A 57 -5.89 10.44 7.46
CA ASP A 57 -6.02 9.84 8.78
C ASP A 57 -5.48 8.40 8.79
N LEU A 58 -5.79 7.60 7.77
CA LEU A 58 -5.25 6.24 7.63
C LEU A 58 -3.72 6.22 7.54
N MET A 59 -3.12 7.17 6.82
CA MET A 59 -1.65 7.26 6.74
C MET A 59 -1.03 7.74 8.04
N MET A 60 -1.68 8.65 8.77
CA MET A 60 -1.22 9.09 10.08
C MET A 60 -1.22 7.94 11.09
N ASP A 61 -2.26 7.11 11.10
CA ASP A 61 -2.34 5.93 11.94
C ASP A 61 -1.22 4.92 11.62
N ARG A 62 -0.97 4.67 10.33
CA ARG A 62 0.14 3.83 9.88
C ARG A 62 1.49 4.40 10.34
N PHE A 63 1.70 5.70 10.20
CA PHE A 63 2.90 6.38 10.66
C PHE A 63 3.10 6.23 12.17
N HIS A 64 2.04 6.32 12.97
CA HIS A 64 2.10 6.09 14.42
C HIS A 64 2.50 4.65 14.77
N VAL A 65 1.97 3.66 14.06
CA VAL A 65 2.36 2.25 14.22
C VAL A 65 3.84 2.08 13.88
N TRP A 66 4.28 2.63 12.74
CA TRP A 66 5.66 2.58 12.31
C TRP A 66 6.62 3.25 13.31
N MET A 67 6.30 4.46 13.79
CA MET A 67 7.12 5.14 14.80
C MET A 67 7.31 4.28 16.04
N THR A 68 6.23 3.62 16.49
CA THR A 68 6.27 2.73 17.64
C THR A 68 7.16 1.51 17.36
N ALA A 69 7.02 0.88 16.19
CA ALA A 69 7.82 -0.27 15.79
C ALA A 69 9.31 0.05 15.65
N GLN A 70 9.65 1.25 15.16
CA GLN A 70 11.03 1.71 14.98
C GLN A 70 11.59 2.47 16.20
N ASN A 71 10.84 2.55 17.29
CA ASN A 71 11.19 3.32 18.49
C ASN A 71 11.59 4.78 18.18
N ARG A 72 10.84 5.42 17.28
CA ARG A 72 11.04 6.80 16.83
C ARG A 72 10.23 7.78 17.68
N SER A 73 10.83 8.94 17.95
CA SER A 73 10.17 10.09 18.55
C SER A 73 10.79 11.37 18.00
N TYR A 74 10.00 12.43 17.90
CA TYR A 74 10.44 13.72 17.38
C TYR A 74 10.27 14.81 18.44
N SER A 75 11.21 15.73 18.50
CA SER A 75 11.28 16.73 19.57
C SER A 75 10.20 17.82 19.47
N THR A 76 9.71 18.10 18.25
CA THR A 76 8.71 19.13 18.00
C THR A 76 7.58 18.60 17.12
N SER A 77 6.41 19.24 17.20
CA SER A 77 5.29 18.98 16.29
C SER A 77 5.66 19.23 14.84
N ASP A 78 6.45 20.27 14.59
CA ASP A 78 6.83 20.68 13.24
C ASP A 78 7.77 19.65 12.61
N GLU A 79 8.73 19.10 13.38
CA GLU A 79 9.57 18.01 12.89
C GLU A 79 8.75 16.74 12.68
N LYS A 80 7.82 16.41 13.59
CA LYS A 80 6.92 15.26 13.39
C LYS A 80 6.10 15.41 12.10
N ALA A 81 5.57 16.60 11.83
CA ALA A 81 4.82 16.88 10.62
C ALA A 81 5.70 16.74 9.36
N ARG A 82 6.92 17.30 9.38
CA ARG A 82 7.87 17.15 8.27
C ARG A 82 8.19 15.67 8.00
N ARG A 83 8.47 14.90 9.06
CA ARG A 83 8.81 13.48 8.98
C ARG A 83 7.63 12.64 8.49
N PHE A 84 6.42 13.01 8.87
CA PHE A 84 5.20 12.39 8.35
C PHE A 84 5.05 12.59 6.84
N GLU A 85 5.30 13.79 6.31
CA GLU A 85 5.23 14.03 4.87
C GLU A 85 6.28 13.22 4.08
N VAL A 86 7.51 13.13 4.61
CA VAL A 86 8.57 12.28 4.01
C VAL A 86 8.16 10.82 4.03
N TYR A 87 7.70 10.33 5.18
CA TYR A 87 7.19 8.96 5.33
C TYR A 87 6.07 8.64 4.34
N LYS A 88 5.09 9.55 4.19
CA LYS A 88 3.98 9.40 3.26
C LYS A 88 4.45 9.36 1.81
N SER A 89 5.41 10.21 1.43
CA SER A 89 6.03 10.19 0.11
C SER A 89 6.74 8.86 -0.17
N ASN A 90 7.56 8.39 0.78
CA ASN A 90 8.30 7.14 0.65
C ASN A 90 7.38 5.92 0.60
N MET A 91 6.28 5.92 1.35
CA MET A 91 5.29 4.84 1.28
C MET A 91 4.63 4.77 -0.09
N ARG A 92 4.26 5.92 -0.68
CA ARG A 92 3.71 5.96 -2.06
C ARG A 92 4.72 5.43 -3.07
N TYR A 93 5.99 5.76 -2.90
CA TYR A 93 7.06 5.27 -3.76
C TYR A 93 7.22 3.75 -3.65
N ILE A 94 7.28 3.21 -2.44
CA ILE A 94 7.34 1.76 -2.18
C ILE A 94 6.17 1.05 -2.86
N GLU A 95 4.95 1.54 -2.66
CA GLU A 95 3.73 0.95 -3.21
C GLU A 95 3.73 0.98 -4.74
N ALA A 96 4.15 2.10 -5.35
CA ALA A 96 4.24 2.23 -6.81
C ALA A 96 5.30 1.29 -7.41
N VAL A 97 6.50 1.25 -6.83
CA VAL A 97 7.59 0.39 -7.33
C VAL A 97 7.22 -1.09 -7.22
N ASN A 98 6.63 -1.49 -6.09
CA ASN A 98 6.21 -2.88 -5.90
C ASN A 98 5.05 -3.27 -6.81
N ALA A 99 4.11 -2.35 -7.10
CA ALA A 99 3.03 -2.59 -8.05
C ALA A 99 3.56 -2.83 -9.49
N ASP A 100 4.63 -2.12 -9.87
CA ASP A 100 5.24 -2.21 -11.20
C ASP A 100 6.32 -3.31 -11.31
N ALA A 101 6.61 -4.04 -10.23
CA ALA A 101 7.75 -4.96 -10.14
C ALA A 101 7.74 -6.05 -11.23
N THR A 102 6.57 -6.61 -11.54
CA THR A 102 6.43 -7.66 -12.58
C THR A 102 6.71 -7.12 -13.98
N THR A 103 6.23 -5.91 -14.29
CA THR A 103 6.41 -5.27 -15.59
C THR A 103 7.83 -4.75 -15.77
N SER A 104 8.45 -4.29 -14.68
CA SER A 104 9.79 -3.69 -14.67
C SER A 104 10.92 -4.71 -14.51
N GLY A 105 10.59 -6.00 -14.30
CA GLY A 105 11.58 -7.07 -14.12
C GLY A 105 12.37 -6.99 -12.81
N LEU A 106 11.82 -6.34 -11.78
CA LEU A 106 12.46 -6.26 -10.47
C LEU A 106 12.45 -7.63 -9.79
N THR A 107 13.60 -8.04 -9.23
CA THR A 107 13.75 -9.29 -8.48
C THR A 107 13.70 -9.06 -6.96
N TYR A 108 13.31 -7.87 -6.54
CA TYR A 108 13.23 -7.45 -5.15
C TYR A 108 12.02 -6.54 -4.96
N GLU A 109 11.60 -6.40 -3.71
CA GLU A 109 10.55 -5.49 -3.28
C GLU A 109 11.15 -4.45 -2.34
N LEU A 110 10.60 -3.24 -2.37
CA LEU A 110 10.88 -2.22 -1.39
C LEU A 110 10.03 -2.45 -0.14
N GLY A 111 10.58 -2.13 1.02
CA GLY A 111 9.94 -2.33 2.31
C GLY A 111 9.93 -1.07 3.15
N GLU A 112 8.90 -0.95 3.97
CA GLU A 112 8.85 0.01 5.06
C GLU A 112 9.88 -0.38 6.14
N GLY A 113 10.78 0.53 6.51
CA GLY A 113 11.94 0.25 7.35
C GLY A 113 12.40 1.45 8.18
N PRO A 114 13.56 1.38 8.86
CA PRO A 114 14.03 2.43 9.76
C PRO A 114 14.36 3.76 9.09
N PHE A 115 14.47 3.79 7.76
CA PHE A 115 14.85 4.95 6.95
C PHE A 115 13.66 5.59 6.23
N THR A 116 12.44 5.07 6.42
CA THR A 116 11.26 5.51 5.67
C THR A 116 10.88 6.97 5.94
N ASP A 117 11.33 7.58 7.03
CA ASP A 117 11.13 9.01 7.33
C ASP A 117 12.29 9.93 6.90
N LEU A 118 13.26 9.42 6.14
CA LEU A 118 14.41 10.18 5.62
C LEU A 118 14.22 10.50 4.14
N THR A 119 14.70 11.67 3.73
CA THR A 119 14.90 11.97 2.31
C THR A 119 16.15 11.25 1.79
N ASP A 120 16.29 11.14 0.47
CA ASP A 120 17.49 10.57 -0.14
C ASP A 120 18.73 11.37 0.30
N GLU A 121 18.68 12.70 0.31
CA GLU A 121 19.80 13.55 0.73
C GLU A 121 20.18 13.30 2.20
N GLU A 122 19.19 13.23 3.09
CA GLU A 122 19.42 12.94 4.51
C GLU A 122 20.04 11.54 4.68
N PHE A 123 19.53 10.53 3.95
CA PHE A 123 20.07 9.19 3.98
C PHE A 123 21.53 9.16 3.50
N MET A 124 21.84 9.86 2.40
CA MET A 124 23.19 9.93 1.85
C MET A 124 24.16 10.57 2.85
N VAL A 125 23.80 11.71 3.44
CA VAL A 125 24.62 12.42 4.44
C VAL A 125 24.86 11.54 5.68
N LEU A 126 23.83 10.86 6.19
CA LEU A 126 23.91 10.13 7.45
C LEU A 126 24.59 8.75 7.32
N TYR A 127 24.45 8.08 6.18
CA TYR A 127 24.79 6.65 6.07
C TYR A 127 25.81 6.31 4.98
N THR A 128 26.11 7.21 4.04
CA THR A 128 27.02 6.89 2.92
C THR A 128 28.31 7.70 2.91
N GLY A 129 28.38 8.78 3.69
CA GLY A 129 29.53 9.69 3.72
C GLY A 129 29.66 10.53 2.44
N GLN A 130 28.67 10.50 1.54
CA GLN A 130 28.60 11.38 0.39
C GLN A 130 28.05 12.74 0.83
N ILE A 131 28.80 13.80 0.55
CA ILE A 131 28.36 15.19 0.77
C ILE A 131 27.59 15.63 -0.48
N PRO A 132 26.36 16.16 -0.34
CA PRO A 132 25.60 16.73 -1.46
C PRO A 132 26.45 17.70 -2.26
N GLU A 133 26.34 17.64 -3.59
CA GLU A 133 27.20 18.41 -4.51
C GLU A 133 27.10 19.93 -4.30
N ASP A 134 25.97 20.43 -3.78
CA ASP A 134 25.71 21.85 -3.53
C ASP A 134 26.62 22.47 -2.44
N ASP A 135 27.22 21.65 -1.57
CA ASP A 135 28.13 22.13 -0.51
C ASP A 135 29.61 22.12 -0.91
N LYS A 136 29.96 21.61 -2.11
CA LYS A 136 31.35 21.56 -2.58
C LYS A 136 31.93 22.92 -2.94
N GLU A 137 31.10 23.94 -3.12
CA GLU A 137 31.54 25.30 -3.47
C GLU A 137 31.97 26.14 -2.24
N ILE A 138 31.53 25.79 -1.02
CA ILE A 138 31.84 26.57 0.20
C ILE A 138 33.22 26.23 0.78
N ILE A 139 33.77 25.06 0.49
CA ILE A 139 35.01 24.55 1.13
C ILE A 139 36.29 24.93 0.37
N THR A 140 36.19 25.51 -0.84
CA THR A 140 37.35 25.73 -1.72
C THR A 140 37.83 27.18 -1.84
N THR A 141 37.21 28.16 -1.18
CA THR A 141 37.76 29.52 -1.18
C THR A 141 38.87 29.65 -0.11
N PRO A 142 40.15 29.83 -0.49
CA PRO A 142 41.21 30.12 0.46
C PRO A 142 41.02 31.55 1.01
N ILE A 143 41.26 31.71 2.31
CA ILE A 143 41.30 32.98 3.05
C ILE A 143 42.42 33.87 2.52
#